data_AF-A0A7C5Y8L2-F1
#
_entry.id   AF-A0A7C5Y8L2-F1
#
_cell.length_a   1.000
_cell.length_b   1.000
_cell.length_c   1.000
_cell.angle_alpha   90.00
_cell.angle_beta   90.00
_cell.angle_gamma   90.00
#
_symmetry.space_group_name_H-M   'P 1'
#
loop_
_entity.id
_entity.type
_entity.pdbx_description
1 polymer ?
#
loop_
_entity_poly.entity_id
_entity_poly.type
_entity_poly.pdbx_seq_one_letter_code
_entity_poly.pdbx_strand_id
1 'polypeptide(L)'
;HFFAKIFVTGKNNHDIKEPMYLAVPALILASATVLLFLTPSTVMGLVYTAVYGKNTFTGLNLTAEGIMMSIASAGIGLAIFKWFGNVAAFVDKTTSSLQPYSFDRLYGLVVGSINVVAARAGLLIQNGSIRRYSLAFIVFAVAAFTPSFLFTNLKIPMVTTMDEWLLAGVLLGLVVMAALAAFFNNLLYAVLSLSGMGFLLALTFMLLKAPDLAMTQIVVEIIFIVFFLIVIYKIPPRAIKKTRPLKPFDYFLAIAAAIAMAAQLNASLANTYYPSDAYFFLDPEKVKQTGGINIVNIILVDFRAFDTWGEITVLVLAALASYTLLRRWKHD
;
A
#
# COMPACT_ATOMS: atom_id res chain seq x y z
N HIS A 1 -19.11 -18.21 -26.17
CA HIS A 1 -20.17 -19.23 -25.92
C HIS A 1 -21.58 -18.66 -25.72
N PHE A 2 -21.78 -17.37 -25.39
CA PHE A 2 -23.12 -16.78 -25.16
C PHE A 2 -23.90 -16.49 -26.47
N PHE A 3 -23.22 -16.00 -27.51
CA PHE A 3 -23.88 -15.64 -28.78
C PHE A 3 -24.27 -16.83 -29.68
N ALA A 4 -23.57 -17.96 -29.59
CA ALA A 4 -23.89 -19.14 -30.41
C ALA A 4 -25.19 -19.84 -29.99
N LYS A 5 -25.69 -19.62 -28.77
CA LYS A 5 -26.92 -20.25 -28.27
C LYS A 5 -28.20 -19.57 -28.77
N ILE A 6 -28.12 -18.33 -29.24
CA ILE A 6 -29.29 -17.55 -29.70
C ILE A 6 -29.73 -18.00 -31.10
N PHE A 7 -28.81 -18.48 -31.95
CA PHE A 7 -29.13 -18.82 -33.34
C PHE A 7 -29.44 -20.31 -33.60
N VAL A 8 -29.19 -21.20 -32.64
CA VAL A 8 -29.27 -22.67 -32.88
C VAL A 8 -30.52 -23.32 -32.25
N THR A 9 -31.36 -22.58 -31.51
CA THR A 9 -32.65 -23.13 -31.05
C THR A 9 -33.74 -22.94 -32.12
N GLY A 10 -33.61 -23.73 -33.19
CA GLY A 10 -34.67 -23.96 -34.17
C GLY A 10 -35.81 -24.75 -33.55
N LYS A 11 -36.67 -24.07 -32.78
CA LYS A 11 -38.03 -24.51 -32.43
C LYS A 11 -38.72 -23.38 -31.65
N ASN A 12 -39.17 -22.36 -32.36
CA ASN A 12 -40.34 -21.54 -32.04
C ASN A 12 -40.54 -20.54 -33.19
N ASN A 13 -41.48 -20.85 -34.08
CA ASN A 13 -42.08 -19.92 -35.04
C ASN A 13 -42.87 -18.86 -34.27
N HIS A 14 -42.19 -17.95 -33.59
CA HIS A 14 -42.75 -16.63 -33.38
C HIS A 14 -42.25 -15.79 -34.56
N ASP A 15 -43.18 -15.37 -35.41
CA ASP A 15 -42.98 -14.31 -36.40
C ASP A 15 -42.58 -13.03 -35.65
N ILE A 16 -41.33 -12.95 -35.21
CA ILE A 16 -40.72 -11.71 -34.79
C ILE A 16 -40.59 -10.94 -36.09
N LYS A 17 -41.58 -10.10 -36.41
CA LYS A 17 -41.45 -9.07 -37.43
C LYS A 17 -40.32 -8.17 -36.97
N GLU A 18 -39.11 -8.45 -37.43
CA GLU A 18 -37.95 -7.60 -37.18
C GLU A 18 -38.35 -6.17 -37.60
N PRO A 19 -38.28 -5.19 -36.69
CA PRO A 19 -38.76 -3.86 -36.98
C PRO A 19 -37.95 -3.30 -38.15
N MET A 20 -38.64 -2.91 -39.22
CA MET A 20 -38.05 -2.53 -40.51
C MET A 20 -36.97 -1.43 -40.39
N TYR A 21 -37.01 -0.64 -39.31
CA TYR A 21 -36.00 0.36 -38.97
C TYR A 21 -34.60 -0.22 -38.69
N LEU A 22 -34.46 -1.46 -38.19
CA LEU A 22 -33.15 -2.12 -38.00
C LEU A 22 -32.49 -2.48 -39.33
N ALA A 23 -33.28 -2.70 -40.38
CA ALA A 23 -32.77 -2.96 -41.73
C ALA A 23 -32.35 -1.69 -42.47
N VAL A 24 -32.76 -0.50 -42.00
CA VAL A 24 -32.50 0.77 -42.69
C VAL A 24 -31.00 1.05 -42.86
N PRO A 25 -30.11 0.94 -41.85
CA PRO A 25 -28.68 1.16 -42.05
C PRO A 25 -28.05 0.16 -43.04
N ALA A 26 -28.45 -1.11 -42.97
CA ALA A 26 -27.97 -2.14 -43.89
C ALA A 26 -28.44 -1.88 -45.33
N LEU A 27 -29.70 -1.48 -45.52
CA LEU A 27 -30.25 -1.11 -46.82
C LEU A 27 -29.58 0.15 -47.37
N ILE A 28 -29.31 1.17 -46.54
CA ILE A 28 -28.57 2.36 -46.95
C ILE A 28 -27.16 1.97 -47.42
N LEU A 29 -26.44 1.13 -46.67
CA LEU A 29 -25.09 0.67 -47.04
C LEU A 29 -25.10 -0.19 -48.31
N ALA A 30 -26.06 -1.10 -48.47
CA ALA A 30 -26.20 -1.91 -49.67
C ALA A 30 -26.54 -1.04 -50.90
N SER A 31 -27.49 -0.11 -50.75
CA SER A 31 -27.87 0.85 -51.79
C SER A 31 -26.69 1.74 -52.19
N ALA A 32 -25.96 2.26 -51.22
CA ALA A 32 -24.75 3.04 -51.45
C ALA A 32 -23.69 2.21 -52.19
N THR A 33 -23.50 0.94 -51.83
CA THR A 33 -22.53 0.06 -52.51
C THR A 33 -22.88 -0.14 -53.99
N VAL A 34 -24.18 -0.35 -54.30
CA VAL A 34 -24.65 -0.47 -55.69
C VAL A 34 -24.52 0.86 -56.44
N LEU A 35 -24.89 1.98 -55.81
CA LEU A 35 -24.77 3.31 -56.42
C LEU A 35 -23.31 3.67 -56.73
N LEU A 36 -22.40 3.41 -55.78
CA LEU A 36 -20.95 3.65 -55.96
C LEU A 36 -20.37 2.75 -57.05
N PHE A 37 -20.88 1.53 -57.21
CA PHE A 37 -20.49 0.63 -58.31
C PHE A 37 -20.96 1.15 -59.67
N LEU A 38 -22.15 1.76 -59.75
CA LEU A 38 -22.70 2.32 -60.99
C LEU A 38 -22.03 3.64 -61.41
N THR A 39 -21.49 4.42 -60.46
CA THR A 39 -20.73 5.65 -60.73
C THR A 39 -19.27 5.55 -60.29
N PRO A 40 -18.45 4.67 -60.90
CA PRO A 40 -17.10 4.42 -60.43
C PRO A 40 -16.16 5.63 -60.64
N SER A 41 -16.46 6.50 -61.61
CA SER A 41 -15.64 7.66 -61.96
C SER A 41 -15.54 8.72 -60.85
N THR A 42 -16.64 8.97 -60.13
CA THR A 42 -16.68 9.97 -59.05
C THR A 42 -15.91 9.49 -57.81
N VAL A 43 -16.07 8.21 -57.46
CA VAL A 43 -15.40 7.57 -56.33
C VAL A 43 -13.92 7.41 -56.59
N MET A 44 -13.55 6.89 -57.77
CA MET A 44 -12.16 6.65 -58.11
C MET A 44 -11.37 7.95 -58.27
N GLY A 45 -12.00 9.04 -58.72
CA GLY A 45 -11.38 10.37 -58.70
C GLY A 45 -10.97 10.80 -57.28
N LEU A 46 -11.88 10.65 -56.31
CA LEU A 46 -11.60 10.94 -54.89
C LEU A 46 -10.48 10.03 -54.34
N VAL A 47 -10.54 8.72 -54.60
CA VAL A 47 -9.50 7.77 -54.17
C VAL A 47 -8.14 8.11 -54.79
N TYR A 48 -8.11 8.46 -56.08
CA TYR A 48 -6.86 8.79 -56.77
C TYR A 48 -6.26 10.10 -56.25
N THR A 49 -7.10 11.09 -55.89
CA THR A 49 -6.61 12.29 -55.19
C THR A 49 -6.08 11.99 -53.80
N ALA A 50 -6.71 11.07 -53.05
CA ALA A 50 -6.26 10.68 -51.71
C ALA A 50 -4.95 9.87 -51.73
N VAL A 51 -4.76 9.01 -52.74
CA VAL A 51 -3.58 8.14 -52.84
C VAL A 51 -2.41 8.83 -53.56
N TYR A 52 -2.67 9.53 -54.66
CA TYR A 52 -1.64 10.05 -55.58
C TYR A 52 -1.59 11.58 -55.68
N GLY A 53 -2.49 12.32 -55.03
CA GLY A 53 -2.49 13.79 -55.04
C GLY A 53 -2.73 14.44 -56.40
N LYS A 54 -3.16 13.66 -57.41
CA LYS A 54 -3.49 14.12 -58.77
C LYS A 54 -4.90 13.70 -59.14
N ASN A 55 -5.57 14.48 -59.98
CA ASN A 55 -6.97 14.26 -60.35
C ASN A 55 -7.08 13.67 -61.78
N THR A 56 -6.27 12.65 -62.07
CA THR A 56 -6.26 11.98 -63.38
C THR A 56 -6.77 10.55 -63.22
N PHE A 57 -8.08 10.38 -63.40
CA PHE A 57 -8.69 9.06 -63.52
C PHE A 57 -8.33 8.47 -64.88
N THR A 58 -7.43 7.49 -64.90
CA THR A 58 -7.37 6.54 -66.02
C THR A 58 -8.52 5.57 -65.82
N GLY A 59 -9.36 5.38 -66.84
CA GLY A 59 -10.60 4.60 -66.76
C GLY A 59 -10.43 3.21 -66.15
N LEU A 60 -11.55 2.53 -65.83
CA LEU A 60 -11.54 1.16 -65.33
C LEU A 60 -10.86 0.25 -66.36
N ASN A 61 -9.58 -0.04 -66.16
CA ASN A 61 -8.81 -0.83 -67.10
C ASN A 61 -9.04 -2.31 -66.77
N LEU A 62 -10.13 -2.85 -67.32
CA LEU A 62 -10.49 -4.26 -67.21
C LEU A 62 -9.49 -5.08 -68.03
N THR A 63 -8.33 -5.37 -67.46
CA THR A 63 -7.36 -6.25 -68.09
C THR A 63 -7.91 -7.67 -68.15
N ALA A 64 -7.64 -8.38 -69.24
CA ALA A 64 -8.05 -9.78 -69.41
C ALA A 64 -7.52 -10.65 -68.25
N GLU A 65 -6.31 -10.35 -67.74
CA GLU A 65 -5.70 -11.00 -66.59
C GLU A 65 -6.51 -10.80 -65.29
N GLY A 66 -7.00 -9.58 -65.02
CA GLY A 66 -7.80 -9.29 -63.84
C GLY A 66 -9.17 -9.99 -63.87
N ILE A 67 -9.79 -10.05 -65.06
CA ILE A 67 -11.04 -10.80 -65.27
C ILE A 67 -10.79 -12.30 -65.04
N MET A 68 -9.72 -12.86 -65.60
CA MET A 68 -9.37 -14.27 -65.42
C MET A 68 -9.14 -14.63 -63.95
N MET A 69 -8.41 -13.81 -63.19
CA MET A 69 -8.19 -14.03 -61.76
C MET A 69 -9.48 -13.92 -60.93
N SER A 70 -10.41 -13.07 -61.34
CA SER A 70 -11.73 -12.93 -60.70
C SER A 70 -12.63 -14.14 -60.98
N ILE A 71 -12.62 -14.65 -62.21
CA ILE A 71 -13.33 -15.89 -62.57
C ILE A 71 -12.72 -17.09 -61.82
N ALA A 72 -11.38 -17.15 -61.73
CA ALA A 72 -10.69 -18.19 -61.00
C ALA A 72 -10.99 -18.15 -59.50
N SER A 73 -10.97 -16.98 -58.86
CA SER A 73 -11.28 -16.85 -57.43
C SER A 73 -12.75 -17.18 -57.14
N ALA A 74 -13.68 -16.77 -58.01
CA ALA A 74 -15.09 -17.14 -57.90
C ALA A 74 -15.27 -18.66 -58.05
N GLY A 75 -14.57 -19.29 -59.01
CA GLY A 75 -14.58 -20.74 -59.21
C GLY A 75 -14.03 -21.50 -58.00
N ILE A 76 -12.91 -21.05 -57.43
CA ILE A 76 -12.32 -21.62 -56.20
C ILE A 76 -13.29 -21.45 -55.03
N GLY A 77 -13.92 -20.27 -54.89
CA GLY A 77 -14.91 -20.02 -53.85
C GLY A 77 -16.11 -20.96 -53.93
N LEU A 78 -16.65 -21.19 -55.14
CA LEU A 78 -17.74 -22.15 -55.37
C LEU A 78 -17.31 -23.60 -55.09
N ALA A 79 -16.08 -23.96 -55.45
CA ALA A 79 -15.52 -25.28 -55.15
C ALA A 79 -15.37 -25.50 -53.64
N ILE A 80 -14.85 -24.51 -52.90
CA ILE A 80 -14.77 -24.53 -51.44
C ILE A 80 -16.16 -24.61 -50.83
N PHE A 81 -17.15 -23.87 -51.36
CA PHE A 81 -18.53 -23.92 -50.87
C PHE A 81 -19.15 -25.31 -51.02
N LYS A 82 -18.95 -25.96 -52.18
CA LYS A 82 -19.44 -27.33 -52.43
C LYS A 82 -18.81 -28.36 -51.48
N TRP A 83 -17.56 -28.17 -51.10
CA TRP A 83 -16.82 -29.06 -50.19
C TRP A 83 -16.61 -28.48 -48.79
N PHE A 84 -17.46 -27.52 -48.39
CA PHE A 84 -17.25 -26.72 -47.19
C PHE A 84 -17.09 -27.59 -45.95
N GLY A 85 -17.88 -28.66 -45.81
CA GLY A 85 -17.78 -29.58 -44.67
C GLY A 85 -16.40 -30.24 -44.53
N ASN A 86 -15.79 -30.66 -45.64
CA ASN A 86 -14.46 -31.29 -45.63
C ASN A 86 -13.36 -30.27 -45.37
N VAL A 87 -13.46 -29.08 -45.96
CA VAL A 87 -12.51 -27.98 -45.74
C VAL A 87 -12.59 -27.48 -44.31
N ALA A 88 -13.80 -27.29 -43.76
CA ALA A 88 -14.03 -26.89 -42.38
C ALA A 88 -13.45 -27.92 -41.40
N ALA A 89 -13.72 -29.22 -41.62
CA ALA A 89 -13.14 -30.27 -40.77
C ALA A 89 -11.60 -30.30 -40.81
N PHE A 90 -10.99 -30.05 -41.97
CA PHE A 90 -9.54 -29.93 -42.11
C PHE A 90 -8.97 -28.70 -41.40
N VAL A 91 -9.61 -27.54 -41.57
CA VAL A 91 -9.24 -26.29 -40.91
C VAL A 91 -9.39 -26.42 -39.40
N ASP A 92 -10.49 -27.00 -38.91
CA ASP A 92 -10.73 -27.21 -37.49
C ASP A 92 -9.70 -28.16 -36.87
N LYS A 93 -9.40 -29.29 -37.53
CA LYS A 93 -8.37 -30.22 -37.07
C LYS A 93 -7.00 -29.53 -36.99
N THR A 94 -6.62 -28.77 -38.01
CA THR A 94 -5.34 -28.06 -38.07
C THR A 94 -5.28 -26.95 -37.02
N THR A 95 -6.36 -26.17 -36.88
CA THR A 95 -6.48 -25.09 -35.91
C THR A 95 -6.45 -25.64 -34.49
N SER A 96 -7.13 -26.75 -34.20
CA SER A 96 -7.10 -27.40 -32.88
C SER A 96 -5.70 -27.92 -32.53
N SER A 97 -4.94 -28.40 -33.52
CA SER A 97 -3.56 -28.85 -33.31
C SER A 97 -2.60 -27.69 -33.05
N LEU A 98 -2.90 -26.51 -33.60
CA LEU A 98 -2.13 -25.27 -33.43
C LEU A 98 -2.65 -24.41 -32.25
N GLN A 99 -3.82 -24.73 -31.69
CA GLN A 99 -4.43 -24.03 -30.57
C GLN A 99 -3.51 -23.89 -29.34
N PRO A 100 -2.63 -24.87 -29.01
CA PRO A 100 -1.63 -24.69 -27.95
C PRO A 100 -0.67 -23.51 -28.19
N TYR A 101 -0.46 -23.11 -29.45
CA TYR A 101 0.40 -21.99 -29.86
C TYR A 101 -0.40 -20.71 -30.20
N SER A 102 -1.70 -20.69 -29.92
CA SER A 102 -2.53 -19.49 -30.16
C SER A 102 -2.17 -18.34 -29.21
N PHE A 103 -2.25 -17.11 -29.71
CA PHE A 103 -2.04 -15.90 -28.90
C PHE A 103 -3.00 -15.80 -27.72
N ASP A 104 -4.23 -16.29 -27.86
CA ASP A 104 -5.23 -16.29 -26.79
C ASP A 104 -4.79 -17.13 -25.59
N ARG A 105 -4.17 -18.30 -25.85
CA ARG A 105 -3.65 -19.16 -24.78
C ARG A 105 -2.42 -18.54 -24.12
N LEU A 106 -1.52 -17.95 -24.90
CA LEU A 106 -0.35 -17.25 -24.38
C LEU A 106 -0.78 -16.07 -23.49
N TYR A 107 -1.72 -15.26 -23.95
CA TYR A 107 -2.30 -14.16 -23.16
C TYR A 107 -2.95 -14.68 -21.87
N GLY A 108 -3.78 -15.73 -21.97
CA GLY A 108 -4.43 -16.35 -20.81
C GLY A 108 -3.43 -16.91 -19.79
N LEU A 109 -2.32 -17.50 -20.24
CA LEU A 109 -1.25 -17.98 -19.37
C LEU A 109 -0.51 -16.83 -18.69
N VAL A 110 -0.20 -15.76 -19.41
CA VAL A 110 0.48 -14.59 -18.83
C VAL A 110 -0.40 -13.93 -17.77
N VAL A 111 -1.64 -13.60 -18.11
CA VAL A 111 -2.57 -12.95 -17.17
C VAL A 111 -2.91 -13.87 -16.00
N GLY A 112 -3.15 -15.17 -16.27
CA GLY A 112 -3.39 -16.16 -15.23
C GLY A 112 -2.20 -16.30 -14.27
N SER A 113 -0.98 -16.30 -14.79
CA SER A 113 0.25 -16.38 -13.98
C SER A 113 0.40 -15.16 -13.09
N ILE A 114 0.10 -13.96 -13.60
CA ILE A 114 0.13 -12.72 -12.80
C ILE A 114 -0.83 -12.83 -11.61
N ASN A 115 -2.06 -13.31 -11.84
CA ASN A 115 -3.04 -13.48 -10.75
C ASN A 115 -2.57 -14.49 -9.69
N VAL A 116 -1.97 -15.60 -10.11
CA VAL A 116 -1.43 -16.60 -9.17
C VAL A 116 -0.25 -16.03 -8.37
N VAL A 117 0.66 -15.31 -9.03
CA VAL A 117 1.79 -14.66 -8.36
C VAL A 117 1.30 -13.58 -7.39
N ALA A 118 0.34 -12.75 -7.79
CA ALA A 118 -0.26 -11.73 -6.94
C ALA A 118 -0.94 -12.34 -5.71
N ALA A 119 -1.70 -13.43 -5.90
CA ALA A 119 -2.34 -14.13 -4.79
C ALA A 119 -1.30 -14.73 -3.82
N ARG A 120 -0.23 -15.34 -4.33
CA ARG A 120 0.87 -15.86 -3.50
C ARG A 120 1.61 -14.76 -2.74
N ALA A 121 1.92 -13.64 -3.41
CA ALA A 121 2.54 -12.48 -2.79
C ALA A 121 1.63 -11.89 -1.69
N GLY A 122 0.32 -11.81 -1.97
CA GLY A 122 -0.71 -11.42 -1.01
C GLY A 122 -0.68 -12.30 0.24
N LEU A 123 -0.65 -13.62 0.11
CA LEU A 123 -0.61 -14.53 1.26
C LEU A 123 0.70 -14.44 2.08
N LEU A 124 1.82 -14.08 1.43
CA LEU A 124 3.10 -13.88 2.12
C LEU A 124 3.10 -12.58 2.94
N ILE A 125 2.70 -11.47 2.32
CA ILE A 125 2.69 -10.13 2.92
C ILE A 125 1.50 -9.97 3.88
N GLN A 126 0.29 -10.27 3.42
CA GLN A 126 -0.97 -10.14 4.14
C GLN A 126 -1.32 -11.38 4.97
N ASN A 127 -0.37 -11.86 5.78
CA ASN A 127 -0.56 -13.05 6.60
C ASN A 127 -1.42 -12.83 7.87
N GLY A 128 -1.87 -11.59 8.14
CA GLY A 128 -2.73 -11.25 9.28
C GLY A 128 -2.05 -11.31 10.65
N SER A 129 -0.75 -11.57 10.72
CA SER A 129 -0.01 -11.72 11.98
C SER A 129 0.73 -10.45 12.36
N ILE A 130 0.30 -9.80 13.44
CA ILE A 130 0.99 -8.63 14.01
C ILE A 130 2.48 -8.89 14.24
N ARG A 131 2.85 -10.09 14.72
CA ARG A 131 4.26 -10.48 14.93
C ARG A 131 5.08 -10.39 13.65
N ARG A 132 4.56 -10.86 12.50
CA ARG A 132 5.32 -10.83 11.23
C ARG A 132 5.45 -9.40 10.71
N TYR A 133 4.41 -8.58 10.86
CA TYR A 133 4.48 -7.15 10.52
C TYR A 133 5.49 -6.41 11.40
N SER A 134 5.45 -6.61 12.72
CA SER A 134 6.42 -6.02 13.64
C SER A 134 7.85 -6.47 13.35
N LEU A 135 8.08 -7.76 13.07
CA LEU A 135 9.41 -8.25 12.69
C LEU A 135 9.90 -7.61 11.38
N ALA A 136 9.05 -7.54 10.35
CA ALA A 136 9.40 -6.90 9.09
C ALA A 136 9.75 -5.41 9.27
N PHE A 137 8.97 -4.70 10.11
CA PHE A 137 9.24 -3.31 10.44
C PHE A 137 10.56 -3.12 11.20
N ILE A 138 10.85 -3.96 12.20
CA ILE A 138 12.12 -3.89 12.94
C ILE A 138 13.31 -4.21 12.02
N VAL A 139 13.20 -5.22 11.15
CA VAL A 139 14.24 -5.54 10.15
C VAL A 139 14.47 -4.35 9.22
N PHE A 140 13.39 -3.71 8.75
CA PHE A 140 13.48 -2.51 7.93
C PHE A 140 14.16 -1.35 8.68
N ALA A 141 13.79 -1.09 9.94
CA ALA A 141 14.39 -0.05 10.76
C ALA A 141 15.90 -0.30 11.01
N VAL A 142 16.27 -1.55 11.31
CA VAL A 142 17.68 -1.96 11.43
C VAL A 142 18.42 -1.70 10.12
N ALA A 143 17.87 -2.14 8.98
CA ALA A 143 18.49 -1.94 7.67
C ALA A 143 18.64 -0.45 7.34
N ALA A 144 17.64 0.39 7.67
CA ALA A 144 17.67 1.83 7.43
C ALA A 144 18.70 2.57 8.30
N PHE A 145 18.95 2.11 9.53
CA PHE A 145 19.90 2.73 10.47
C PHE A 145 21.31 2.13 10.41
N THR A 146 21.49 0.98 9.75
CA THR A 146 22.81 0.34 9.57
C THR A 146 23.86 1.25 8.92
N PRO A 147 23.56 2.07 7.89
CA PRO A 147 24.54 2.99 7.32
C PRO A 147 25.18 3.93 8.35
N SER A 148 24.40 4.41 9.33
CA SER A 148 24.91 5.31 10.36
C SER A 148 25.98 4.68 11.23
N PHE A 149 25.91 3.36 11.46
CA PHE A 149 26.96 2.62 12.14
C PHE A 149 28.25 2.51 11.30
N LEU A 150 28.13 2.38 9.97
CA LEU A 150 29.28 2.27 9.06
C LEU A 150 30.00 3.60 8.82
N PHE A 151 29.24 4.71 8.83
CA PHE A 151 29.76 6.02 8.44
C PHE A 151 30.03 6.96 9.62
N THR A 152 29.74 6.55 10.87
CA THR A 152 30.03 7.38 12.04
C THR A 152 30.80 6.60 13.11
N ASN A 153 31.78 7.27 13.73
CA ASN A 153 32.47 6.72 14.88
C ASN A 153 31.57 6.84 16.11
N LEU A 154 31.35 5.71 16.80
CA LEU A 154 30.66 5.69 18.09
C LEU A 154 31.48 6.49 19.11
N LYS A 155 30.95 7.62 19.57
CA LYS A 155 31.54 8.40 20.65
C LYS A 155 30.82 8.02 21.94
N ILE A 156 31.48 7.23 22.78
CA ILE A 156 30.96 6.91 24.11
C ILE A 156 31.30 8.12 25.01
N PRO A 157 30.30 8.85 25.54
CA PRO A 157 30.57 9.96 26.43
C PRO A 157 31.24 9.44 27.72
N MET A 158 32.30 10.12 28.16
CA MET A 158 32.93 9.82 29.45
C MET A 158 32.11 10.48 30.56
N VAL A 159 31.77 9.68 31.58
CA VAL A 159 31.11 10.15 32.81
C VAL A 159 32.20 10.67 33.75
N THR A 160 32.18 11.97 34.02
CA THR A 160 33.24 12.69 34.75
C THR A 160 32.74 13.39 36.00
N THR A 161 31.47 13.82 36.02
CA THR A 161 30.90 14.56 37.14
C THR A 161 29.97 13.70 38.00
N MET A 162 29.78 14.05 39.27
CA MET A 162 28.86 13.33 40.16
C MET A 162 27.42 13.36 39.65
N ASP A 163 27.00 14.47 39.03
CA ASP A 163 25.67 14.60 38.41
C ASP A 163 25.50 13.64 37.22
N GLU A 164 26.54 13.47 36.40
CA GLU A 164 26.54 12.49 35.32
C GLU A 164 26.51 11.04 35.84
N TRP A 165 27.20 10.75 36.96
CA TRP A 165 27.13 9.44 37.61
C TRP A 165 25.74 9.13 38.15
N LEU A 166 25.09 10.12 38.76
CA LEU A 166 23.71 10.00 39.23
C LEU A 166 22.77 9.71 38.05
N LEU A 167 22.88 10.48 36.97
CA LEU A 167 22.10 10.28 35.75
C LEU A 167 22.36 8.89 35.14
N ALA A 168 23.61 8.47 35.03
CA ALA A 168 23.98 7.14 34.52
C ALA A 168 23.39 6.02 35.38
N GLY A 169 23.37 6.19 36.72
CA GLY A 169 22.74 5.25 37.64
C GLY A 169 21.23 5.14 37.43
N VAL A 170 20.53 6.27 37.24
CA VAL A 170 19.09 6.29 36.94
C VAL A 170 18.80 5.63 35.59
N LEU A 171 19.59 5.92 34.56
CA LEU A 171 19.47 5.30 33.23
C LEU A 171 19.74 3.78 33.29
N LEU A 172 20.72 3.34 34.08
CA LEU A 172 20.94 1.92 34.32
C LEU A 172 19.73 1.27 35.00
N GLY A 173 19.14 1.93 35.99
CA GLY A 173 17.90 1.49 36.62
C GLY A 173 16.76 1.33 35.59
N LEU A 174 16.65 2.28 34.64
CA LEU A 174 15.66 2.23 33.56
C LEU A 174 15.86 1.00 32.67
N VAL A 175 17.11 0.68 32.31
CA VAL A 175 17.47 -0.55 31.56
C VAL A 175 17.12 -1.80 32.35
N VAL A 176 17.41 -1.84 33.65
CA VAL A 176 17.07 -2.98 34.53
C VAL A 176 15.56 -3.18 34.58
N MET A 177 14.77 -2.11 34.80
CA MET A 177 13.31 -2.20 34.85
C MET A 177 12.71 -2.65 33.50
N ALA A 178 13.25 -2.17 32.38
CA ALA A 178 12.85 -2.63 31.04
C ALA A 178 13.17 -4.12 30.83
N ALA A 179 14.34 -4.58 31.26
CA ALA A 179 14.70 -5.99 31.18
C ALA A 179 13.76 -6.85 32.04
N LEU A 180 13.49 -6.44 33.29
CA LEU A 180 12.54 -7.12 34.16
C LEU A 180 11.15 -7.20 33.54
N ALA A 181 10.65 -6.10 32.95
CA ALA A 181 9.36 -6.09 32.26
C ALA A 181 9.32 -7.08 31.08
N ALA A 182 10.43 -7.23 30.34
CA ALA A 182 10.52 -8.15 29.21
C ALA A 182 10.62 -9.63 29.61
N PHE A 183 11.27 -9.93 30.74
CA PHE A 183 11.50 -11.31 31.19
C PHE A 183 10.46 -11.83 32.18
N PHE A 184 9.66 -10.97 32.81
CA PHE A 184 8.61 -11.42 33.71
C PHE A 184 7.48 -12.13 32.97
N ASN A 185 7.28 -13.41 33.31
CA ASN A 185 6.16 -14.21 32.79
C ASN A 185 4.80 -13.80 33.40
N ASN A 186 4.82 -13.16 34.58
CA ASN A 186 3.61 -12.67 35.22
C ASN A 186 3.33 -11.24 34.74
N LEU A 187 2.18 -11.05 34.09
CA LEU A 187 1.75 -9.77 33.53
C LEU A 187 1.68 -8.66 34.59
N LEU A 188 1.33 -8.98 35.84
CA LEU A 188 1.32 -7.99 36.93
C LEU A 188 2.73 -7.47 37.22
N TYR A 189 3.70 -8.37 37.37
CA TYR A 189 5.10 -7.97 37.61
C TYR A 189 5.69 -7.25 36.40
N ALA A 190 5.33 -7.64 35.17
CA ALA A 190 5.75 -6.94 33.97
C ALA A 190 5.24 -5.49 33.93
N VAL A 191 3.97 -5.27 34.27
CA VAL A 191 3.37 -3.93 34.35
C VAL A 191 3.99 -3.11 35.47
N LEU A 192 4.18 -3.68 36.67
CA LEU A 192 4.84 -2.97 37.77
C LEU A 192 6.28 -2.57 37.43
N SER A 193 7.01 -3.43 36.71
CA SER A 193 8.34 -3.09 36.20
C SER A 193 8.30 -1.96 35.16
N LEU A 194 7.35 -2.01 34.23
CA LEU A 194 7.15 -0.94 33.25
C LEU A 194 6.84 0.40 33.95
N SER A 195 6.09 0.37 35.04
CA SER A 195 5.80 1.58 35.78
C SER A 195 6.95 2.11 36.61
N GLY A 196 7.76 1.22 37.20
CA GLY A 196 9.03 1.63 37.78
C GLY A 196 9.97 2.28 36.76
N MET A 197 9.98 1.79 35.51
CA MET A 197 10.69 2.44 34.41
C MET A 197 10.16 3.85 34.13
N GLY A 198 8.84 4.06 34.15
CA GLY A 198 8.21 5.37 33.99
C GLY A 198 8.55 6.37 35.09
N PHE A 199 8.60 5.94 36.36
CA PHE A 199 9.05 6.80 37.46
C PHE A 199 10.53 7.16 37.35
N LEU A 200 11.38 6.23 36.93
CA LEU A 200 12.80 6.52 36.65
C LEU A 200 12.97 7.46 35.44
N LEU A 201 12.06 7.41 34.46
CA LEU A 201 12.02 8.37 33.36
C LEU A 201 11.64 9.78 33.87
N ALA A 202 10.66 9.90 34.77
CA ALA A 202 10.33 11.18 35.41
C ALA A 202 11.51 11.74 36.22
N LEU A 203 12.24 10.88 36.93
CA LEU A 203 13.47 11.27 37.63
C LEU A 203 14.55 11.75 36.66
N THR A 204 14.72 11.07 35.52
CA THR A 204 15.60 11.52 34.43
C THR A 204 15.25 12.94 33.98
N PHE A 205 13.96 13.25 33.77
CA PHE A 205 13.54 14.61 33.40
C PHE A 205 13.85 15.65 34.48
N MET A 206 13.68 15.31 35.77
CA MET A 206 14.09 16.21 36.85
C MET A 206 15.59 16.48 36.85
N LEU A 207 16.42 15.43 36.67
CA LEU A 207 17.88 15.57 36.58
C LEU A 207 18.32 16.39 35.35
N LEU A 208 17.54 16.32 34.26
CA LEU A 208 17.73 17.14 33.05
C LEU A 208 17.09 18.53 33.15
N LYS A 209 16.63 18.96 34.34
CA LYS A 209 16.03 20.27 34.61
C LYS A 209 14.75 20.56 33.80
N ALA A 210 13.96 19.52 33.52
CA ALA A 210 12.67 19.60 32.85
C ALA A 210 11.52 19.24 33.84
N PRO A 211 11.17 20.14 34.78
CA PRO A 211 10.22 19.85 35.85
C PRO A 211 8.79 19.61 35.33
N ASP A 212 8.35 20.36 34.32
CA ASP A 212 7.00 20.20 33.75
C ASP A 212 6.82 18.81 33.14
N LEU A 213 7.80 18.35 32.36
CA LEU A 213 7.80 17.01 31.77
C LEU A 213 7.81 15.92 32.85
N ALA A 214 8.57 16.13 33.94
CA ALA A 214 8.60 15.19 35.06
C ALA A 214 7.23 15.08 35.76
N MET A 215 6.57 16.21 36.04
CA MET A 215 5.25 16.21 36.66
C MET A 215 4.21 15.55 35.76
N THR A 216 4.22 15.84 34.45
CA THR A 216 3.31 15.19 33.51
C THR A 216 3.58 13.69 33.42
N GLN A 217 4.85 13.28 33.41
CA GLN A 217 5.22 11.87 33.34
C GLN A 217 4.70 11.10 34.56
N ILE A 218 4.79 11.67 35.77
CA ILE A 218 4.27 11.06 37.00
C ILE A 218 2.75 10.88 36.91
N VAL A 219 2.02 11.92 36.51
CA VAL A 219 0.55 11.86 36.39
C VAL A 219 0.14 10.81 35.37
N VAL A 220 0.78 10.82 34.21
CA VAL A 220 0.54 9.86 33.12
C VAL A 220 0.85 8.43 33.58
N GLU A 221 1.94 8.23 34.32
CA GLU A 221 2.31 6.92 34.85
C GLU A 221 1.27 6.38 35.84
N ILE A 222 0.79 7.22 36.76
CA ILE A 222 -0.28 6.85 37.70
C ILE A 222 -1.54 6.42 36.94
N ILE A 223 -1.91 7.17 35.90
CA ILE A 223 -3.06 6.86 35.04
C ILE A 223 -2.86 5.52 34.32
N PHE A 224 -1.68 5.28 33.74
CA PHE A 224 -1.35 4.03 33.05
C PHE A 224 -1.38 2.82 33.98
N ILE A 225 -0.84 2.92 35.19
CA ILE A 225 -0.91 1.85 36.20
C ILE A 225 -2.37 1.46 36.44
N VAL A 226 -3.22 2.44 36.73
CA VAL A 226 -4.64 2.20 37.01
C VAL A 226 -5.32 1.54 35.81
N PHE A 227 -5.08 2.03 34.59
CA PHE A 227 -5.63 1.43 33.38
C PHE A 227 -5.17 -0.01 33.16
N PHE A 228 -3.86 -0.28 33.26
CA PHE A 228 -3.34 -1.64 33.10
C PHE A 228 -3.87 -2.59 34.18
N LEU A 229 -3.98 -2.15 35.43
CA LEU A 229 -4.55 -2.98 36.50
C LEU A 229 -6.02 -3.31 36.24
N ILE A 230 -6.83 -2.36 35.77
CA ILE A 230 -8.23 -2.60 35.37
C ILE A 230 -8.30 -3.61 34.22
N VAL A 231 -7.44 -3.47 33.21
CA VAL A 231 -7.39 -4.37 32.06
C VAL A 231 -6.99 -5.79 32.50
N ILE A 232 -5.92 -5.93 33.30
CA ILE A 232 -5.47 -7.22 33.84
C ILE A 232 -6.58 -7.89 34.64
N TYR A 233 -7.27 -7.12 35.49
CA TYR A 233 -8.39 -7.63 36.29
C TYR A 233 -9.53 -8.21 35.43
N LYS A 234 -9.71 -7.70 34.20
CA LYS A 234 -10.75 -8.17 33.27
C LYS A 234 -10.30 -9.33 32.37
N ILE A 235 -9.01 -9.59 32.24
CA ILE A 235 -8.50 -10.66 31.36
C ILE A 235 -8.66 -12.02 32.07
N PRO A 236 -9.30 -13.03 31.44
CA PRO A 236 -9.43 -14.34 32.05
C PRO A 236 -8.04 -14.99 32.22
N PRO A 237 -7.74 -15.63 33.38
CA PRO A 237 -6.41 -16.20 33.66
C PRO A 237 -5.89 -17.20 32.61
N ARG A 238 -6.79 -17.84 31.86
CA ARG A 238 -6.46 -18.77 30.78
C ARG A 238 -5.87 -18.08 29.54
N ALA A 239 -6.22 -16.82 29.28
CA ALA A 239 -5.71 -16.06 28.14
C ALA A 239 -4.25 -15.60 28.34
N ILE A 240 -3.80 -15.49 29.59
CA ILE A 240 -2.45 -15.02 29.96
C ILE A 240 -1.38 -16.11 29.72
N LYS A 241 -1.77 -17.38 29.54
CA LYS A 241 -0.87 -18.54 29.55
C LYS A 241 -0.22 -18.94 28.20
N LYS A 242 -0.18 -18.08 27.18
CA LYS A 242 0.45 -18.42 25.88
C LYS A 242 1.55 -17.43 25.46
N THR A 243 2.61 -17.31 26.26
CA THR A 243 3.89 -16.82 25.71
C THR A 243 4.48 -17.93 24.86
N ARG A 244 4.48 -17.75 23.53
CA ARG A 244 5.32 -18.60 22.67
C ARG A 244 6.78 -18.39 23.08
N PRO A 245 7.62 -19.44 23.10
CA PRO A 245 9.02 -19.27 23.43
C PRO A 245 9.64 -18.25 22.47
N LEU A 246 10.35 -17.28 23.04
CA LEU A 246 11.15 -16.32 22.28
C LEU A 246 12.17 -17.10 21.46
N LYS A 247 12.24 -16.83 20.15
CA LYS A 247 13.20 -17.49 19.27
C LYS A 247 14.57 -16.82 19.41
N PRO A 248 15.69 -17.53 19.21
CA PRO A 248 17.02 -16.92 19.16
C PRO A 248 17.10 -15.71 18.20
N PHE A 249 16.39 -15.79 17.07
CA PHE A 249 16.28 -14.69 16.12
C PHE A 249 15.59 -13.45 16.71
N ASP A 250 14.61 -13.60 17.60
CA ASP A 250 13.91 -12.48 18.21
C ASP A 250 14.88 -11.67 19.11
N TYR A 251 15.74 -12.37 19.87
CA TYR A 251 16.79 -11.74 20.68
C TYR A 251 17.85 -11.06 19.82
N PHE A 252 18.34 -11.75 18.78
CA PHE A 252 19.32 -11.19 17.85
C PHE A 252 18.79 -9.90 17.22
N LEU A 253 17.55 -9.91 16.74
CA LEU A 253 16.95 -8.75 16.10
C LEU A 253 16.72 -7.60 17.09
N ALA A 254 16.32 -7.89 18.34
CA ALA A 254 16.17 -6.86 19.37
C ALA A 254 17.51 -6.18 19.70
N ILE A 255 18.60 -6.95 19.83
CA ILE A 255 19.95 -6.42 20.06
C ILE A 255 20.42 -5.61 18.85
N ALA A 256 20.22 -6.13 17.63
CA ALA A 256 20.57 -5.42 16.40
C ALA A 256 19.82 -4.09 16.28
N ALA A 257 18.53 -4.05 16.62
CA ALA A 257 17.73 -2.82 16.65
C ALA A 257 18.23 -1.82 17.70
N ALA A 258 18.58 -2.28 18.90
CA ALA A 258 19.14 -1.42 19.93
C ALA A 258 20.48 -0.79 19.50
N ILE A 259 21.39 -1.59 18.92
CA ILE A 259 22.68 -1.10 18.42
C ILE A 259 22.48 -0.13 17.25
N ALA A 260 21.61 -0.46 16.30
CA ALA A 260 21.33 0.41 15.16
C ALA A 260 20.73 1.75 15.58
N MET A 261 19.79 1.74 16.54
CA MET A 261 19.21 2.96 17.10
C MET A 261 20.24 3.79 17.88
N ALA A 262 21.08 3.15 18.69
CA ALA A 262 22.15 3.83 19.41
C ALA A 262 23.17 4.48 18.45
N ALA A 263 23.54 3.77 17.39
CA ALA A 263 24.41 4.30 16.34
C ALA A 263 23.78 5.48 15.60
N GLN A 264 22.50 5.38 15.24
CA GLN A 264 21.74 6.47 14.62
C GLN A 264 21.69 7.71 15.53
N LEU A 265 21.42 7.53 16.82
CA LEU A 265 21.39 8.63 17.78
C LEU A 265 22.78 9.29 17.87
N ASN A 266 23.85 8.51 18.03
CA ASN A 266 25.22 9.03 18.05
C ASN A 266 25.57 9.79 16.76
N ALA A 267 25.20 9.25 15.59
CA ALA A 267 25.38 9.91 14.31
C ALA A 267 24.65 11.25 14.22
N SER A 268 23.41 11.32 14.73
CA SER A 268 22.63 12.56 14.72
C SER A 268 23.24 13.64 15.62
N LEU A 269 23.75 13.25 16.80
CA LEU A 269 24.40 14.18 17.73
C LEU A 269 25.74 14.71 17.16
N ALA A 270 26.49 13.86 16.45
CA ALA A 270 27.75 14.25 15.82
C ALA A 270 27.57 15.28 14.67
N ASN A 271 26.39 15.32 14.06
CA ASN A 271 26.09 16.15 12.88
C ASN A 271 25.36 17.46 13.23
N THR A 272 25.37 17.91 14.48
CA THR A 272 24.72 19.17 14.89
C THR A 272 25.54 20.37 14.37
N TYR A 273 25.39 20.71 13.09
CA TYR A 273 26.10 21.80 12.42
C TYR A 273 25.36 23.15 12.50
N TYR A 274 24.09 23.15 12.90
CA TYR A 274 23.25 24.34 12.93
C TYR A 274 23.07 24.88 14.36
N PRO A 275 23.07 26.21 14.55
CA PRO A 275 22.70 26.80 15.83
C PRO A 275 21.25 26.40 16.17
N SER A 276 21.04 26.01 17.43
CA SER A 276 19.72 25.60 17.92
C SER A 276 18.72 26.76 17.83
N ASP A 277 17.52 26.51 17.33
CA ASP A 277 16.40 27.47 17.37
C ASP A 277 16.02 27.84 18.82
N ALA A 278 16.53 27.13 19.82
CA ALA A 278 16.39 27.49 21.23
C ALA A 278 16.77 28.95 21.51
N TYR A 279 17.75 29.53 20.80
CA TYR A 279 18.10 30.95 20.97
C TYR A 279 16.94 31.89 20.65
N PHE A 280 16.07 31.54 19.70
CA PHE A 280 14.89 32.34 19.38
C PHE A 280 13.89 32.36 20.55
N PHE A 281 13.68 31.21 21.19
CA PHE A 281 12.71 31.06 22.28
C PHE A 281 13.23 31.58 23.61
N LEU A 282 14.55 31.55 23.84
CA LEU A 282 15.19 32.08 25.05
C LEU A 282 15.37 33.61 25.01
N ASP A 283 15.01 34.27 23.91
CA ASP A 283 15.13 35.71 23.73
C ASP A 283 14.19 36.47 24.71
N PRO A 284 14.73 37.25 25.66
CA PRO A 284 13.93 37.95 26.66
C PRO A 284 12.89 38.90 26.07
N GLU A 285 13.15 39.50 24.91
CA GLU A 285 12.20 40.40 24.26
C GLU A 285 10.98 39.65 23.75
N LYS A 286 11.19 38.45 23.19
CA LYS A 286 10.10 37.60 22.70
C LYS A 286 9.31 36.98 23.85
N VAL A 287 9.99 36.50 24.88
CA VAL A 287 9.35 35.98 26.10
C VAL A 287 8.49 37.06 26.74
N LYS A 288 8.98 38.31 26.84
CA LYS A 288 8.23 39.42 27.41
C LYS A 288 6.94 39.75 26.64
N GLN A 289 6.91 39.55 25.32
CA GLN A 289 5.70 39.74 24.51
C GLN A 289 4.57 38.76 24.86
N THR A 290 4.92 37.57 25.36
CA THR A 290 3.95 36.54 25.77
C THR A 290 3.39 36.77 27.18
N GLY A 291 4.08 37.56 28.02
CA GLY A 291 3.70 37.80 29.41
C GLY A 291 3.87 36.59 30.34
N GLY A 292 4.37 35.46 29.84
CA GLY A 292 4.60 34.25 30.62
C GLY A 292 5.95 34.24 31.34
N ILE A 293 6.03 33.43 32.40
CA ILE A 293 7.25 33.25 33.21
C ILE A 293 7.86 31.85 32.98
N ASN A 294 7.03 30.86 32.63
CA ASN A 294 7.47 29.50 32.35
C ASN A 294 7.69 29.33 30.83
N ILE A 295 8.95 29.20 30.43
CA ILE A 295 9.35 29.08 29.03
C ILE A 295 8.71 27.90 28.31
N VAL A 296 8.54 26.75 28.99
CA VAL A 296 7.94 25.55 28.37
C VAL A 296 6.48 25.83 28.05
N ASN A 297 5.73 26.38 29.00
CA ASN A 297 4.32 26.73 28.80
C ASN A 297 4.14 27.79 27.70
N ILE A 298 5.03 28.78 27.65
CA ILE A 298 5.02 29.82 26.60
C ILE A 298 5.22 29.19 25.22
N ILE A 299 6.18 28.27 25.07
CA ILE A 299 6.40 27.58 23.80
C ILE A 299 5.16 26.80 23.39
N LEU A 300 4.53 26.07 24.32
CA LEU A 300 3.38 25.22 24.03
C LEU A 300 2.11 26.01 23.68
N VAL A 301 1.86 27.13 24.37
CA VAL A 301 0.59 27.87 24.26
C VAL A 301 0.67 29.04 23.28
N ASP A 302 1.81 29.71 23.15
CA ASP A 302 1.94 30.89 22.29
C ASP A 302 2.68 30.57 20.98
N PHE A 303 3.91 30.07 21.05
CA PHE A 303 4.73 29.87 19.85
C PHE A 303 4.32 28.65 19.02
N ARG A 304 3.90 27.58 19.68
CA ARG A 304 3.50 26.30 19.08
C ARG A 304 2.07 25.90 19.47
N ALA A 305 1.20 26.90 19.65
CA ALA A 305 -0.21 26.74 20.00
C ALA A 305 -0.97 25.74 19.12
N PHE A 306 -0.58 25.64 17.84
CA PHE A 306 -1.22 24.72 16.91
C PHE A 306 -0.94 23.24 17.22
N ASP A 307 0.27 22.93 17.73
CA ASP A 307 0.62 21.57 18.12
C ASP A 307 -0.19 21.15 19.36
N THR A 308 -0.34 22.03 20.35
CA THR A 308 -1.16 21.76 21.55
C THR A 308 -2.64 21.63 21.23
N TRP A 309 -3.17 22.44 20.32
CA TRP A 309 -4.54 22.28 19.81
C TRP A 309 -4.73 20.91 19.12
N GLY A 310 -3.73 20.47 18.35
CA GLY A 310 -3.70 19.16 17.72
C GLY A 310 -3.69 18.01 18.74
N GLU A 311 -2.83 18.09 19.75
CA GLU A 311 -2.75 17.10 20.83
C GLU A 311 -4.07 16.96 21.59
N ILE A 312 -4.70 18.08 21.98
CA ILE A 312 -6.02 18.07 22.65
C ILE A 312 -7.07 17.42 21.75
N THR A 313 -7.06 17.72 20.44
CA THR A 313 -7.98 17.12 19.48
C THR A 313 -7.82 15.61 19.40
N VAL A 314 -6.57 15.10 19.36
CA VAL A 314 -6.29 13.66 19.37
C VAL A 314 -6.77 13.01 20.67
N LEU A 315 -6.54 13.64 21.82
CA LEU A 315 -7.00 13.13 23.13
C LEU A 315 -8.54 13.04 23.20
N VAL A 316 -9.25 14.07 22.72
CA VAL A 316 -10.71 14.07 22.66
C VAL A 316 -11.21 12.96 21.73
N LEU A 317 -10.62 12.80 20.55
CA LEU A 317 -10.99 11.75 19.60
C LEU A 317 -10.71 10.35 20.17
N ALA A 318 -9.58 10.16 20.84
CA ALA A 318 -9.26 8.91 21.52
C ALA A 318 -10.28 8.58 22.62
N ALA A 319 -10.65 9.56 23.45
CA ALA A 319 -11.66 9.41 24.49
C ALA A 319 -13.03 9.03 23.91
N LEU A 320 -13.47 9.70 22.84
CA LEU A 320 -14.72 9.39 22.13
C LEU A 320 -14.69 7.99 21.50
N ALA A 321 -13.59 7.63 20.83
CA ALA A 321 -13.41 6.30 20.25
C ALA A 321 -13.47 5.21 21.33
N SER A 322 -12.74 5.37 22.43
CA SER A 322 -12.80 4.46 23.58
C SER A 322 -14.20 4.35 24.17
N TYR A 323 -14.92 5.47 24.33
CA TYR A 323 -16.31 5.46 24.81
C TYR A 323 -17.24 4.66 23.89
N THR A 324 -17.14 4.83 22.56
CA THR A 324 -17.99 4.10 21.60
C THR A 324 -17.71 2.59 21.61
N LEU A 325 -16.44 2.19 21.72
CA LEU A 325 -16.03 0.78 21.83
C LEU A 325 -16.58 0.13 23.11
N LEU A 326 -16.43 0.81 24.25
CA LEU A 326 -16.92 0.31 25.54
C LEU A 326 -18.45 0.22 25.59
N ARG A 327 -19.16 1.18 24.98
CA ARG A 327 -20.63 1.14 24.90
C ARG A 327 -21.12 -0.02 24.05
N ARG A 328 -20.52 -0.25 22.88
CA ARG A 328 -20.88 -1.37 21.99
C ARG A 328 -20.67 -2.72 22.68
N TRP A 329 -19.54 -2.89 23.37
CA TRP A 329 -19.24 -4.12 24.11
C TRP A 329 -20.24 -4.45 25.22
N LYS A 330 -20.93 -3.45 25.79
CA LYS A 330 -21.94 -3.69 26.83
C LYS A 330 -23.28 -4.19 26.27
N HIS A 331 -23.50 -4.08 24.96
CA HIS A 331 -24.75 -4.45 24.29
C HIS A 331 -24.69 -5.78 23.53
N ASP A 332 -23.49 -6.35 23.34
CA ASP A 332 -23.23 -7.67 22.74
C ASP A 332 -22.84 -8.69 23.84
#